data_AF-A0A350FY23-F1
#
_entry.id   AF-A0A350FY23-F1
#
_cell.length_a   1.000
_cell.length_b   1.000
_cell.length_c   1.000
_cell.angle_alpha   90.00
_cell.angle_beta   90.00
_cell.angle_gamma   90.00
#
_symmetry.space_group_name_H-M   'P 1'
#
loop_
_entity.id
_entity.type
_entity.pdbx_description
1 polymer ?
#
loop_
_entity_poly.entity_id
_entity_poly.type
_entity_poly.pdbx_seq_one_letter_code
_entity_poly.pdbx_strand_id
1 'polypeptide(L)'
;MTPAIALVIGYVLGILSVFLYGRARPLLKQIRENARASREEARIRRTSGLEDNHRRLTLRRAQGMHLAAPLFMLNDILQEPRLIAPPVQVEPGVTGIQEDIISQTLPYMPEWPELAAIYRAPTLGLVEAITGGGNVVIVGAAGAGKTVALAHLASQAANLHVQLEAGRDAVPFHYHIADLQFPFDSTKDPLTILFNAVSEFAPVFDLRKLPDFIRQSFEFGTALLLIDGFDEVDPQTQVDVIDWFKALTDAHPRVRIVTTGTVNQLNGLIGLGFHPLALMAWGENRISKFIQQWGTAWSQVLSETDESQPSTIDSAILNEWLRLDNTGLTP
;
A
#
# COMPACT_ATOMS: atom_id res chain seq x y z
N MET A 1 -12.89 78.24 16.85
CA MET A 1 -13.15 77.14 17.81
C MET A 1 -12.06 77.20 18.87
N THR A 2 -12.43 77.22 20.15
CA THR A 2 -11.44 77.28 21.25
C THR A 2 -10.66 75.97 21.33
N PRO A 3 -9.35 75.99 21.63
CA PRO A 3 -8.49 74.80 21.66
C PRO A 3 -8.99 73.72 22.65
N ALA A 4 -9.75 74.13 23.67
CA ALA A 4 -10.38 73.23 24.63
C ALA A 4 -11.43 72.29 23.99
N ILE A 5 -12.21 72.76 23.00
CA ILE A 5 -13.25 71.95 22.37
C ILE A 5 -12.63 70.85 21.49
N ALA A 6 -11.53 71.15 20.79
CA ALA A 6 -10.82 70.17 19.97
C ALA A 6 -10.21 69.04 20.81
N LEU A 7 -9.71 69.35 22.02
CA LEU A 7 -9.11 68.37 22.92
C LEU A 7 -10.17 67.40 23.49
N VAL A 8 -11.34 67.93 23.88
CA VAL A 8 -12.46 67.10 24.36
C VAL A 8 -13.00 66.19 23.26
N ILE A 9 -13.14 66.71 22.03
CA ILE A 9 -13.57 65.89 20.88
C ILE A 9 -12.56 64.78 20.60
N GLY A 10 -11.25 65.08 20.62
CA GLY A 10 -10.20 64.09 20.43
C GLY A 10 -10.18 63.00 21.51
N TYR A 11 -10.42 63.38 22.77
CA TYR A 11 -10.48 62.44 23.89
C TYR A 11 -11.68 61.49 23.80
N VAL A 12 -12.86 62.03 23.46
CA VAL A 12 -14.07 61.22 23.25
C VAL A 12 -13.90 60.29 22.05
N LEU A 13 -13.35 60.76 20.94
CA LEU A 13 -13.03 59.92 19.77
C LEU A 13 -12.04 58.80 20.13
N GLY A 14 -11.00 59.10 20.90
CA GLY A 14 -10.02 58.11 21.35
C GLY A 14 -10.65 57.00 22.20
N ILE A 15 -11.49 57.35 23.16
CA ILE A 15 -12.22 56.38 23.99
C ILE A 15 -13.17 55.54 23.14
N LEU A 16 -13.89 56.17 22.21
CA LEU A 16 -14.83 55.48 21.32
C LEU A 16 -14.10 54.48 20.41
N SER A 17 -12.93 54.87 19.88
CA SER A 17 -12.08 54.00 19.05
C SER A 17 -11.54 52.80 19.82
N VAL A 18 -11.06 52.99 21.07
CA VAL A 18 -10.56 51.89 21.91
C VAL A 18 -11.69 50.93 22.29
N PHE A 19 -12.88 51.45 22.59
CA PHE A 19 -14.06 50.63 22.90
C PHE A 19 -14.54 49.80 21.69
N LEU A 20 -14.61 50.42 20.51
CA LEU A 20 -14.94 49.73 19.25
C LEU A 20 -13.91 48.66 18.89
N TYR A 21 -12.62 48.97 19.05
CA TYR A 21 -11.54 48.01 18.78
C TYR A 21 -11.57 46.84 19.76
N GLY A 22 -11.79 47.11 21.05
CA GLY A 22 -11.95 46.08 22.09
C GLY A 22 -13.13 45.14 21.83
N ARG A 23 -14.25 45.67 21.31
CA ARG A 23 -15.45 44.88 20.97
C ARG A 23 -15.33 44.13 19.63
N ALA A 24 -14.57 44.65 18.68
CA ALA A 24 -14.30 44.00 17.38
C ALA A 24 -13.26 42.87 17.46
N ARG A 25 -12.33 42.93 18.43
CA ARG A 25 -11.28 41.93 18.64
C ARG A 25 -11.78 40.48 18.75
N PRO A 26 -12.80 40.15 19.59
CA PRO A 26 -13.31 38.79 19.67
C PRO A 26 -14.01 38.32 18.38
N LEU A 27 -14.71 39.21 17.69
CA LEU A 27 -15.36 38.91 16.39
C LEU A 27 -14.33 38.63 15.29
N LEU A 28 -13.26 39.42 15.21
CA LEU A 28 -12.16 39.19 14.26
C LEU A 28 -11.43 37.88 14.55
N LYS A 29 -11.28 37.50 15.83
CA LYS A 29 -10.69 36.22 16.22
C LYS A 29 -11.57 35.05 15.77
N GLN A 30 -12.89 35.11 16.01
CA GLN A 30 -13.85 34.11 15.55
C GLN A 30 -13.92 34.01 14.02
N ILE A 31 -13.92 35.14 13.30
CA ILE A 31 -13.88 35.15 11.84
C ILE A 31 -12.59 34.50 11.32
N ARG A 32 -11.45 34.76 11.96
CA ARG A 32 -10.16 34.16 11.58
C ARG A 32 -10.10 32.67 11.87
N GLU A 33 -10.67 32.22 13.00
CA GLU A 33 -10.77 30.82 13.38
C GLU A 33 -11.73 30.07 12.45
N ASN A 34 -12.92 30.62 12.18
CA ASN A 34 -13.87 30.06 11.22
C ASN A 34 -13.31 30.07 9.78
N ALA A 35 -12.60 31.11 9.36
CA ALA A 35 -11.95 31.14 8.05
C ALA A 35 -10.81 30.12 7.95
N ARG A 36 -10.13 29.79 9.06
CA ARG A 36 -9.14 28.71 9.10
C ARG A 36 -9.83 27.35 9.03
N ALA A 37 -10.85 27.12 9.85
CA ALA A 37 -11.64 25.89 9.85
C ALA A 37 -12.29 25.62 8.48
N SER A 38 -12.93 26.63 7.86
CA SER A 38 -13.52 26.50 6.52
C SER A 38 -12.47 26.31 5.42
N ARG A 39 -11.24 26.83 5.58
CA ARG A 39 -10.12 26.54 4.65
C ARG A 39 -9.61 25.12 4.81
N GLU A 40 -9.56 24.62 6.02
CA GLU A 40 -9.13 23.25 6.34
C GLU A 40 -10.16 22.23 5.87
N GLU A 41 -11.46 22.46 6.13
CA GLU A 41 -12.57 21.67 5.59
C GLU A 41 -12.63 21.70 4.06
N ALA A 42 -12.45 22.88 3.44
CA ALA A 42 -12.39 22.99 1.99
C ALA A 42 -11.14 22.30 1.40
N ARG A 43 -10.04 22.22 2.15
CA ARG A 43 -8.83 21.49 1.74
C ARG A 43 -9.07 19.99 1.81
N ILE A 44 -9.65 19.50 2.91
CA ILE A 44 -10.04 18.09 3.10
C ILE A 44 -11.05 17.63 2.04
N ARG A 45 -12.08 18.44 1.72
CA ARG A 45 -13.05 18.14 0.65
C ARG A 45 -12.43 18.21 -0.76
N ARG A 46 -11.37 19.00 -0.97
CA ARG A 46 -10.67 19.08 -2.27
C ARG A 46 -9.70 17.93 -2.47
N THR A 47 -9.08 17.43 -1.41
CA THR A 47 -8.20 16.26 -1.46
C THR A 47 -8.99 14.96 -1.52
N SER A 48 -10.18 14.88 -0.92
CA SER A 48 -10.99 13.66 -0.92
C SER A 48 -11.33 13.16 -2.33
N GLY A 49 -11.75 14.06 -3.24
CA GLY A 49 -12.08 13.64 -4.62
C GLY A 49 -10.87 13.17 -5.43
N LEU A 50 -9.68 13.72 -5.17
CA LEU A 50 -8.44 13.31 -5.81
C LEU A 50 -7.94 11.98 -5.24
N GLU A 51 -8.02 11.81 -3.92
CA GLU A 51 -7.69 10.57 -3.24
C GLU A 51 -8.62 9.43 -3.69
N ASP A 52 -9.92 9.67 -3.76
CA ASP A 52 -10.89 8.69 -4.27
C ASP A 52 -10.57 8.26 -5.70
N ASN A 53 -10.18 9.21 -6.56
CA ASN A 53 -9.79 8.89 -7.93
C ASN A 53 -8.50 8.07 -7.97
N HIS A 54 -7.49 8.46 -7.19
CA HIS A 54 -6.23 7.73 -7.04
C HIS A 54 -6.46 6.29 -6.55
N ARG A 55 -7.32 6.10 -5.54
CA ARG A 55 -7.71 4.78 -5.03
C ARG A 55 -8.40 3.94 -6.10
N ARG A 56 -9.35 4.51 -6.85
CA ARG A 56 -10.04 3.80 -7.96
C ARG A 56 -9.08 3.38 -9.06
N LEU A 57 -8.15 4.27 -9.45
CA LEU A 57 -7.15 3.95 -10.47
C LEU A 57 -6.20 2.84 -9.99
N THR A 58 -5.73 2.94 -8.75
CA THR A 58 -4.87 1.94 -8.13
C THR A 58 -5.57 0.59 -8.03
N LEU A 59 -6.84 0.56 -7.59
CA LEU A 59 -7.65 -0.65 -7.55
C LEU A 59 -7.81 -1.26 -8.94
N ARG A 60 -8.16 -0.46 -9.95
CA ARG A 60 -8.31 -0.95 -11.33
C ARG A 60 -7.01 -1.55 -11.88
N ARG A 61 -5.86 -0.89 -11.65
CA ARG A 61 -4.54 -1.41 -12.05
C ARG A 61 -4.27 -2.73 -11.33
N ALA A 62 -4.40 -2.74 -10.00
CA ALA A 62 -4.13 -3.92 -9.19
C ALA A 62 -5.00 -5.13 -9.57
N GLN A 63 -6.29 -4.91 -9.84
CA GLN A 63 -7.20 -5.97 -10.30
C GLN A 63 -6.86 -6.51 -11.69
N GLY A 64 -6.08 -5.80 -12.50
CA GLY A 64 -5.61 -6.25 -13.81
C GLY A 64 -4.20 -6.84 -13.81
N MET A 65 -3.54 -7.00 -12.65
CA MET A 65 -2.16 -7.52 -12.57
C MET A 65 -2.14 -9.06 -12.55
N HIS A 66 -2.71 -9.67 -13.59
CA HIS A 66 -2.65 -11.11 -13.84
C HIS A 66 -2.88 -11.40 -15.33
N LEU A 67 -2.49 -12.60 -15.79
CA LEU A 67 -2.52 -12.97 -17.21
C LEU A 67 -3.92 -12.96 -17.84
N ALA A 68 -4.96 -13.21 -17.05
CA ALA A 68 -6.36 -13.28 -17.50
C ALA A 68 -7.16 -11.99 -17.26
N ALA A 69 -6.49 -10.85 -17.05
CA ALA A 69 -7.13 -9.56 -16.79
C ALA A 69 -8.21 -9.12 -17.81
N PRO A 70 -8.13 -9.48 -19.11
CA PRO A 70 -9.20 -9.17 -20.05
C PRO A 70 -10.51 -9.93 -19.80
N LEU A 71 -10.48 -11.02 -19.02
CA LEU A 71 -11.62 -11.93 -18.84
C LEU A 71 -12.37 -11.68 -17.52
N PHE A 72 -11.63 -11.50 -16.43
CA PHE A 72 -12.20 -11.28 -15.09
C PHE A 72 -11.19 -10.55 -14.21
N MET A 73 -11.62 -10.08 -13.04
CA MET A 73 -10.77 -9.34 -12.11
C MET A 73 -9.90 -10.29 -11.28
N LEU A 74 -8.76 -9.80 -10.76
CA LEU A 74 -7.89 -10.57 -9.88
C LEU A 74 -8.66 -11.20 -8.71
N ASN A 75 -9.55 -10.46 -8.07
CA ASN A 75 -10.32 -10.94 -6.92
C ASN A 75 -11.24 -12.13 -7.24
N ASP A 76 -11.62 -12.33 -8.51
CA ASP A 76 -12.51 -13.43 -8.92
C ASP A 76 -11.80 -14.79 -8.85
N ILE A 77 -10.46 -14.78 -8.94
CA ILE A 77 -9.61 -15.98 -8.94
C ILE A 77 -8.54 -15.98 -7.84
N LEU A 78 -8.50 -14.95 -6.99
CA LEU A 78 -7.43 -14.78 -6.02
C LEU A 78 -7.54 -15.82 -4.89
N GLN A 79 -6.48 -16.60 -4.69
CA GLN A 79 -6.22 -17.21 -3.38
C GLN A 79 -5.45 -16.23 -2.52
N GLU A 80 -6.01 -15.87 -1.37
CA GLU A 80 -5.45 -14.83 -0.50
C GLU A 80 -3.99 -15.14 -0.14
N PRO A 81 -3.02 -14.30 -0.54
CA PRO A 81 -1.61 -14.53 -0.25
C PRO A 81 -1.34 -14.48 1.25
N ARG A 82 -0.44 -15.35 1.71
CA ARG A 82 -0.08 -15.50 3.13
C ARG A 82 1.43 -15.46 3.25
N LEU A 83 1.94 -14.91 4.34
CA LEU A 83 3.36 -14.89 4.64
C LEU A 83 3.67 -15.96 5.69
N ILE A 84 4.85 -16.56 5.65
CA ILE A 84 5.30 -17.47 6.71
C ILE A 84 5.56 -16.63 7.96
N ALA A 85 4.87 -16.96 9.06
CA ALA A 85 5.01 -16.22 10.31
C ALA A 85 6.42 -16.49 10.89
N PRO A 86 7.18 -15.43 11.23
CA PRO A 86 8.44 -15.61 11.94
C PRO A 86 8.16 -16.20 13.33
N PRO A 87 9.09 -16.98 13.89
CA PRO A 87 8.96 -17.50 15.25
C PRO A 87 8.88 -16.35 16.25
N VAL A 88 8.14 -16.56 17.33
CA VAL A 88 8.03 -15.57 18.42
C VAL A 88 9.40 -15.37 19.03
N GLN A 89 9.84 -14.12 19.17
CA GLN A 89 11.09 -13.84 19.87
C GLN A 89 10.91 -14.11 21.37
N VAL A 90 11.67 -15.06 21.90
CA VAL A 90 11.67 -15.37 23.33
C VAL A 90 12.59 -14.39 24.04
N GLU A 91 12.02 -13.45 24.78
CA GLU A 91 12.79 -12.57 25.66
C GLU A 91 13.27 -13.35 26.90
N PRO A 92 14.57 -13.29 27.25
CA PRO A 92 15.09 -13.94 28.44
C PRO A 92 14.34 -13.49 29.72
N GLY A 93 13.77 -14.44 30.45
CA GLY A 93 13.06 -14.17 31.72
C GLY A 93 11.55 -13.98 31.60
N VAL A 94 11.00 -13.95 30.38
CA VAL A 94 9.56 -14.01 30.14
C VAL A 94 9.16 -15.47 29.94
N THR A 95 8.16 -15.96 30.68
CA THR A 95 7.59 -17.29 30.40
C THR A 95 6.95 -17.26 29.02
N GLY A 96 7.58 -17.94 28.07
CA GLY A 96 7.10 -18.01 26.69
C GLY A 96 5.67 -18.54 26.60
N ILE A 97 4.93 -18.05 25.61
CA ILE A 97 3.65 -18.62 25.22
C ILE A 97 3.91 -20.08 24.83
N GLN A 98 3.05 -21.01 25.25
CA GLN A 98 3.16 -22.42 24.83
C GLN A 98 3.20 -22.49 23.29
N GLU A 99 4.34 -22.92 22.75
CA GLU A 99 4.49 -23.16 21.32
C GLU A 99 3.69 -24.39 20.91
N ASP A 100 3.04 -24.32 19.74
CA ASP A 100 2.43 -25.49 19.11
C ASP A 100 3.51 -26.56 18.86
N ILE A 101 3.13 -27.85 18.93
CA ILE A 101 4.02 -28.99 18.68
C ILE A 101 4.72 -28.83 17.31
N ILE A 102 4.01 -28.27 16.33
CA ILE A 102 4.50 -27.99 14.99
C ILE A 102 5.67 -26.99 15.04
N SER A 103 5.55 -25.90 15.80
CA SER A 103 6.61 -24.89 15.95
C SER A 103 7.85 -25.43 16.67
N GLN A 104 7.69 -26.41 17.55
CA GLN A 104 8.80 -27.07 18.25
C GLN A 104 9.55 -28.08 17.38
N THR A 105 8.91 -28.63 16.35
CA THR A 105 9.48 -29.69 15.49
C THR A 105 9.95 -29.17 14.13
N LEU A 106 9.30 -28.16 13.57
CA LEU A 106 9.67 -27.59 12.28
C LEU A 106 10.54 -26.36 12.46
N PRO A 107 11.74 -26.33 11.86
CA PRO A 107 12.51 -25.11 11.81
C PRO A 107 11.78 -24.05 10.95
N TYR A 108 12.02 -22.78 11.27
CA TYR A 108 11.60 -21.68 10.40
C TYR A 108 12.39 -21.75 9.08
N MET A 109 11.69 -22.05 7.98
CA MET A 109 12.27 -22.30 6.65
C MET A 109 11.70 -21.31 5.61
N PRO A 110 12.08 -20.02 5.64
CA PRO A 110 11.60 -19.03 4.68
C PRO A 110 12.08 -19.29 3.23
N GLU A 111 13.18 -20.03 3.08
CA GLU A 111 13.75 -20.43 1.78
C GLU A 111 12.95 -21.52 1.07
N TRP A 112 12.21 -22.35 1.82
CA TRP A 112 11.49 -23.53 1.32
C TRP A 112 10.00 -23.44 1.66
N PRO A 113 9.28 -22.46 1.08
CA PRO A 113 7.86 -22.27 1.35
C PRO A 113 7.01 -23.49 0.99
N GLU A 114 7.43 -24.33 0.04
CA GLU A 114 6.71 -25.54 -0.35
C GLU A 114 6.66 -26.55 0.80
N LEU A 115 7.78 -26.76 1.49
CA LEU A 115 7.84 -27.64 2.67
C LEU A 115 7.02 -27.05 3.82
N ALA A 116 7.14 -25.74 4.05
CA ALA A 116 6.34 -25.06 5.07
C ALA A 116 4.84 -25.19 4.79
N ALA A 117 4.40 -25.22 3.52
CA ALA A 117 3.01 -25.43 3.16
C ALA A 117 2.54 -26.87 3.43
N ILE A 118 3.37 -27.87 3.11
CA ILE A 118 3.07 -29.30 3.40
C ILE A 118 2.82 -29.51 4.88
N TYR A 119 3.68 -28.94 5.72
CA TYR A 119 3.58 -29.09 7.17
C TYR A 119 2.67 -28.07 7.85
N ARG A 120 1.99 -27.20 7.07
CA ARG A 120 1.07 -26.17 7.58
C ARG A 120 1.73 -25.26 8.62
N ALA A 121 2.92 -24.77 8.28
CA ALA A 121 3.63 -23.78 9.08
C ALA A 121 2.71 -22.58 9.40
N PRO A 122 2.89 -21.93 10.56
CA PRO A 122 2.09 -20.76 10.92
C PRO A 122 2.27 -19.66 9.88
N THR A 123 1.18 -18.95 9.58
CA THR A 123 1.16 -17.89 8.56
C THR A 123 0.57 -16.60 9.10
N LEU A 124 0.93 -15.49 8.45
CA LEU A 124 0.48 -14.13 8.72
C LEU A 124 -0.27 -13.56 7.50
N GLY A 125 -1.26 -12.71 7.75
CA GLY A 125 -1.89 -11.93 6.68
C GLY A 125 -0.98 -10.79 6.18
N LEU A 126 -1.14 -10.36 4.93
CA LEU A 126 -0.37 -9.22 4.40
C LEU A 126 -0.63 -7.92 5.18
N VAL A 127 -1.91 -7.65 5.50
CA VAL A 127 -2.30 -6.44 6.25
C VAL A 127 -1.68 -6.46 7.64
N GLU A 128 -1.76 -7.61 8.32
CA GLU A 128 -1.21 -7.83 9.65
C GLU A 128 0.32 -7.60 9.68
N ALA A 129 1.03 -8.07 8.65
CA ALA A 129 2.47 -7.87 8.50
C ALA A 129 2.89 -6.40 8.48
N ILE A 130 2.07 -5.55 7.86
CA ILE A 130 2.40 -4.13 7.65
C ILE A 130 1.97 -3.27 8.83
N THR A 131 0.92 -3.69 9.55
CA THR A 131 0.47 -3.00 10.77
C THR A 131 1.49 -3.06 11.91
N GLY A 132 2.48 -3.96 11.84
CA GLY A 132 3.56 -4.07 12.84
C GLY A 132 4.59 -2.94 12.83
N GLY A 133 4.45 -1.93 11.96
CA GLY A 133 5.24 -0.70 12.01
C GLY A 133 6.56 -0.70 11.24
N GLY A 134 7.04 -1.88 10.86
CA GLY A 134 8.24 -2.04 10.04
C GLY A 134 7.97 -1.87 8.54
N ASN A 135 9.03 -1.55 7.80
CA ASN A 135 9.02 -1.74 6.34
C ASN A 135 9.17 -3.25 6.06
N VAL A 136 8.55 -3.74 5.00
CA VAL A 136 8.49 -5.18 4.70
C VAL A 136 9.10 -5.46 3.34
N VAL A 137 9.88 -6.54 3.23
CA VAL A 137 10.24 -7.13 1.95
C VAL A 137 9.58 -8.50 1.82
N ILE A 138 8.69 -8.65 0.85
CA ILE A 138 8.03 -9.92 0.53
C ILE A 138 9.04 -10.74 -0.28
N VAL A 139 9.52 -11.84 0.30
CA VAL A 139 10.51 -12.70 -0.35
C VAL A 139 9.87 -13.94 -0.96
N GLY A 140 10.34 -14.33 -2.13
CA GLY A 140 9.89 -15.54 -2.80
C GLY A 140 10.60 -15.75 -4.13
N ALA A 141 10.60 -16.98 -4.62
CA ALA A 141 11.14 -17.31 -5.94
C ALA A 141 10.40 -16.55 -7.07
N ALA A 142 10.96 -16.58 -8.28
CA ALA A 142 10.24 -16.14 -9.47
C ALA A 142 8.97 -17.00 -9.64
N GLY A 143 7.82 -16.38 -9.93
CA GLY A 143 6.53 -17.09 -9.99
C GLY A 143 5.93 -17.45 -8.63
N ALA A 144 6.49 -16.99 -7.51
CA ALA A 144 5.90 -17.20 -6.18
C ALA A 144 4.56 -16.45 -5.98
N GLY A 145 4.23 -15.50 -6.86
CA GLY A 145 3.09 -14.59 -6.69
C GLY A 145 3.42 -13.28 -5.95
N LYS A 146 4.69 -12.82 -5.96
CA LYS A 146 5.12 -11.58 -5.28
C LYS A 146 4.34 -10.34 -5.76
N THR A 147 4.25 -10.16 -7.08
CA THR A 147 3.45 -9.12 -7.74
C THR A 147 1.97 -9.22 -7.37
N VAL A 148 1.43 -10.44 -7.33
CA VAL A 148 0.03 -10.71 -6.94
C VAL A 148 -0.20 -10.34 -5.47
N ALA A 149 0.76 -10.58 -4.58
CA ALA A 149 0.69 -10.18 -3.18
C ALA A 149 0.64 -8.65 -3.03
N LEU A 150 1.50 -7.92 -3.74
CA LEU A 150 1.45 -6.45 -3.75
C LEU A 150 0.14 -5.92 -4.36
N ALA A 151 -0.34 -6.51 -5.45
CA ALA A 151 -1.61 -6.14 -6.07
C ALA A 151 -2.81 -6.40 -5.12
N HIS A 152 -2.81 -7.51 -4.40
CA HIS A 152 -3.83 -7.79 -3.39
C HIS A 152 -3.81 -6.73 -2.28
N LEU A 153 -2.63 -6.43 -1.75
CA LEU A 153 -2.45 -5.43 -0.71
C LEU A 153 -2.86 -4.02 -1.18
N ALA A 154 -2.49 -3.64 -2.41
CA ALA A 154 -2.92 -2.40 -3.04
C ALA A 154 -4.46 -2.32 -3.13
N SER A 155 -5.10 -3.44 -3.49
CA SER A 155 -6.56 -3.55 -3.57
C SER A 155 -7.22 -3.41 -2.20
N GLN A 156 -6.66 -4.04 -1.15
CA GLN A 156 -7.15 -3.91 0.22
C GLN A 156 -7.01 -2.46 0.73
N ALA A 157 -5.87 -1.84 0.50
CA ALA A 157 -5.64 -0.45 0.88
C ALA A 157 -6.56 0.51 0.11
N ALA A 158 -6.74 0.31 -1.19
CA ALA A 158 -7.64 1.13 -2.01
C ALA A 158 -9.10 1.05 -1.54
N ASN A 159 -9.52 -0.10 -1.01
CA ASN A 159 -10.84 -0.34 -0.41
C ASN A 159 -10.94 0.02 1.09
N LEU A 160 -9.97 0.74 1.66
CA LEU A 160 -9.97 1.19 3.06
C LEU A 160 -9.92 0.05 4.11
N HIS A 161 -9.38 -1.11 3.73
CA HIS A 161 -9.20 -2.23 4.66
C HIS A 161 -7.82 -2.27 5.33
N VAL A 162 -6.96 -1.28 5.03
CA VAL A 162 -5.63 -1.18 5.62
C VAL A 162 -5.53 0.13 6.39
N GLN A 163 -5.24 0.02 7.68
CA GLN A 163 -5.00 1.16 8.55
C GLN A 163 -3.56 1.15 9.03
N LEU A 164 -2.89 2.30 8.96
CA LEU A 164 -1.53 2.45 9.49
C LEU A 164 -1.60 2.95 10.93
N GLU A 165 -0.45 2.96 11.62
CA GLU A 165 -0.32 3.28 13.06
C GLU A 165 -0.98 4.60 13.51
N ALA A 166 -1.26 5.52 12.59
CA ALA A 166 -2.01 6.75 12.87
C ALA A 166 -3.53 6.55 13.01
N GLY A 167 -4.04 5.31 12.92
CA GLY A 167 -5.48 4.99 12.88
C GLY A 167 -6.18 5.55 11.64
N ARG A 168 -5.40 5.85 10.60
CA ARG A 168 -5.86 6.41 9.33
C ARG A 168 -5.71 5.38 8.23
N ASP A 169 -6.62 5.44 7.26
CA ASP A 169 -6.61 4.53 6.12
C ASP A 169 -5.38 4.79 5.24
N ALA A 170 -4.71 3.70 4.88
CA ALA A 170 -3.54 3.73 4.01
C ALA A 170 -3.93 4.23 2.62
N VAL A 171 -3.12 5.10 2.04
CA VAL A 171 -3.19 5.52 0.63
C VAL A 171 -2.14 4.70 -0.13
N PRO A 172 -2.54 3.76 -0.99
CA PRO A 172 -1.60 2.91 -1.71
C PRO A 172 -0.95 3.65 -2.88
N PHE A 173 0.38 3.57 -2.97
CA PHE A 173 1.19 4.04 -4.09
C PHE A 173 1.92 2.83 -4.68
N HIS A 174 1.35 2.22 -5.72
CA HIS A 174 1.81 0.95 -6.28
C HIS A 174 2.49 1.11 -7.63
N TYR A 175 3.80 0.82 -7.68
CA TYR A 175 4.63 0.94 -8.88
C TYR A 175 5.55 -0.25 -9.04
N HIS A 176 5.91 -0.55 -10.28
CA HIS A 176 7.05 -1.41 -10.56
C HIS A 176 8.32 -0.55 -10.60
N ILE A 177 9.48 -1.06 -10.18
CA ILE A 177 10.74 -0.30 -10.20
C ILE A 177 11.09 0.15 -11.63
N ALA A 178 10.76 -0.67 -12.62
CA ALA A 178 10.94 -0.31 -14.03
C ALA A 178 10.12 0.91 -14.48
N ASP A 179 9.02 1.24 -13.77
CA ASP A 179 8.22 2.44 -14.02
C ASP A 179 8.83 3.69 -13.36
N LEU A 180 9.88 3.53 -12.55
CA LEU A 180 10.52 4.61 -11.79
C LEU A 180 11.82 5.06 -12.44
N GLN A 181 12.08 6.36 -12.39
CA GLN A 181 13.27 6.97 -13.00
C GLN A 181 14.44 6.99 -12.01
N PHE A 182 15.38 6.06 -12.20
CA PHE A 182 16.68 6.02 -11.51
C PHE A 182 17.82 6.46 -12.45
N PRO A 183 18.95 6.98 -11.94
CA PRO A 183 19.38 7.04 -10.53
C PRO A 183 18.70 8.14 -9.71
N PHE A 184 18.63 7.94 -8.39
CA PHE A 184 18.12 8.94 -7.45
C PHE A 184 19.17 10.03 -7.17
N ASP A 185 18.78 11.29 -7.37
CA ASP A 185 19.59 12.45 -7.03
C ASP A 185 19.32 12.85 -5.57
N SER A 186 20.24 12.47 -4.67
CA SER A 186 20.16 12.74 -3.23
C SER A 186 20.08 14.23 -2.84
N THR A 187 20.36 15.15 -3.78
CA THR A 187 20.20 16.59 -3.55
C THR A 187 18.76 17.08 -3.71
N LYS A 188 17.88 16.26 -4.31
CA LYS A 188 16.47 16.60 -4.58
C LYS A 188 15.53 15.96 -3.57
N ASP A 189 14.28 16.46 -3.56
CA ASP A 189 13.18 15.88 -2.80
C ASP A 189 12.96 14.41 -3.25
N PRO A 190 13.04 13.41 -2.34
CA PRO A 190 12.87 12.00 -2.69
C PRO A 190 11.48 11.69 -3.27
N LEU A 191 10.47 12.54 -3.04
CA LEU A 191 9.16 12.40 -3.66
C LEU A 191 9.15 12.71 -5.17
N THR A 192 10.22 13.31 -5.72
CA THR A 192 10.32 13.66 -7.15
C THR A 192 10.19 12.43 -8.05
N ILE A 193 10.75 11.29 -7.63
CA ILE A 193 10.61 10.01 -8.37
C ILE A 193 9.12 9.63 -8.49
N LEU A 194 8.34 9.79 -7.41
CA LEU A 194 6.92 9.50 -7.41
C LEU A 194 6.12 10.52 -8.24
N PHE A 195 6.47 11.80 -8.19
CA PHE A 195 5.81 12.83 -9.01
C PHE A 195 5.95 12.51 -10.49
N ASN A 196 7.13 12.08 -10.92
CA ASN A 196 7.39 11.72 -12.31
C ASN A 196 6.58 10.46 -12.70
N ALA A 197 6.64 9.40 -11.90
CA ALA A 197 5.91 8.16 -12.17
C ALA A 197 4.39 8.36 -12.21
N VAL A 198 3.84 9.11 -11.28
CA VAL A 198 2.39 9.41 -11.21
C VAL A 198 1.93 10.19 -12.44
N SER A 199 2.76 11.11 -12.95
CA SER A 199 2.40 11.96 -14.09
C SER A 199 2.17 11.20 -15.39
N GLU A 200 2.75 10.00 -15.52
CA GLU A 200 2.60 9.14 -16.69
C GLU A 200 1.23 8.44 -16.72
N PHE A 201 0.70 8.07 -15.57
CA PHE A 201 -0.52 7.25 -15.46
C PHE A 201 -1.77 8.04 -15.03
N ALA A 202 -1.62 9.28 -14.57
CA ALA A 202 -2.72 10.06 -14.03
C ALA A 202 -3.50 10.84 -15.10
N PRO A 203 -4.84 11.01 -14.95
CA PRO A 203 -5.63 11.87 -15.81
C PRO A 203 -5.11 13.31 -15.84
N VAL A 204 -5.14 13.93 -17.02
CA VAL A 204 -4.61 15.30 -17.25
C VAL A 204 -5.16 16.34 -16.27
N PHE A 205 -6.43 16.20 -15.86
CA PHE A 205 -7.10 17.13 -14.95
C PHE A 205 -6.56 17.09 -13.50
N ASP A 206 -5.90 15.99 -13.12
CA ASP A 206 -5.38 15.81 -11.76
C ASP A 206 -3.89 16.19 -11.63
N LEU A 207 -3.14 16.24 -12.74
CA LEU A 207 -1.69 16.47 -12.77
C LEU A 207 -1.22 17.67 -11.94
N ARG A 208 -1.98 18.77 -11.92
CA ARG A 208 -1.61 19.97 -11.14
C ARG A 208 -1.71 19.80 -9.63
N LYS A 209 -2.53 18.86 -9.16
CA LYS A 209 -2.85 18.67 -7.73
C LYS A 209 -2.14 17.45 -7.12
N LEU A 210 -1.65 16.54 -7.95
CA LEU A 210 -1.00 15.30 -7.51
C LEU A 210 0.24 15.52 -6.63
N PRO A 211 1.15 16.47 -6.92
CA PRO A 211 2.32 16.68 -6.07
C PRO A 211 1.95 17.06 -4.63
N ASP A 212 0.95 17.94 -4.47
CA ASP A 212 0.47 18.36 -3.15
C ASP A 212 -0.24 17.22 -2.40
N PHE A 213 -0.94 16.34 -3.11
CA PHE A 213 -1.62 15.18 -2.54
C PHE A 213 -0.64 14.10 -2.05
N ILE A 214 0.36 13.78 -2.88
CA ILE A 214 1.42 12.84 -2.52
C ILE A 214 2.18 13.39 -1.31
N ARG A 215 2.62 14.65 -1.36
CA ARG A 215 3.32 15.29 -0.23
C ARG A 215 2.50 15.22 1.05
N GLN A 216 1.21 15.54 1.00
CA GLN A 216 0.31 15.43 2.16
C GLN A 216 0.17 14.00 2.68
N SER A 217 0.08 13.00 1.80
CA SER A 217 -0.03 11.59 2.21
C SER A 217 1.21 11.12 2.97
N PHE A 218 2.40 11.53 2.52
CA PHE A 218 3.67 11.23 3.18
C PHE A 218 3.85 12.04 4.48
N GLU A 219 3.50 13.33 4.48
CA GLU A 219 3.55 14.19 5.67
C GLU A 219 2.59 13.69 6.76
N PHE A 220 1.38 13.24 6.41
CA PHE A 220 0.39 12.72 7.36
C PHE A 220 0.67 11.29 7.82
N GLY A 221 1.59 10.57 7.17
CA GLY A 221 1.92 9.18 7.49
C GLY A 221 0.83 8.20 7.06
N THR A 222 0.09 8.53 6.00
CA THR A 222 -0.92 7.63 5.40
C THR A 222 -0.38 6.93 4.15
N ALA A 223 0.79 7.31 3.65
CA ALA A 223 1.38 6.71 2.46
C ALA A 223 1.83 5.26 2.70
N LEU A 224 1.25 4.33 1.94
CA LEU A 224 1.70 2.95 1.79
C LEU A 224 2.34 2.81 0.41
N LEU A 225 3.67 2.75 0.39
CA LEU A 225 4.46 2.65 -0.82
C LEU A 225 4.72 1.17 -1.15
N LEU A 226 4.21 0.72 -2.30
CA LEU A 226 4.32 -0.66 -2.79
C LEU A 226 5.20 -0.67 -4.03
N ILE A 227 6.38 -1.28 -3.93
CA ILE A 227 7.41 -1.23 -4.97
C ILE A 227 7.77 -2.65 -5.40
N ASP A 228 7.36 -3.02 -6.61
CA ASP A 228 7.61 -4.35 -7.15
C ASP A 228 8.90 -4.42 -7.97
N GLY A 229 9.59 -5.57 -7.93
CA GLY A 229 10.71 -5.89 -8.81
C GLY A 229 12.09 -5.47 -8.31
N PHE A 230 12.35 -5.37 -6.99
CA PHE A 230 13.70 -5.06 -6.48
C PHE A 230 14.73 -6.15 -6.84
N ASP A 231 14.30 -7.41 -6.91
CA ASP A 231 15.11 -8.54 -7.38
C ASP A 231 15.26 -8.59 -8.92
N GLU A 232 14.55 -7.76 -9.68
CA GLU A 232 14.57 -7.78 -11.15
C GLU A 232 15.59 -6.80 -11.75
N VAL A 233 16.09 -5.85 -10.96
CA VAL A 233 17.03 -4.82 -11.42
C VAL A 233 18.49 -5.19 -11.14
N ASP A 234 19.39 -4.54 -11.86
CA ASP A 234 20.82 -4.76 -11.69
C ASP A 234 21.34 -4.23 -10.34
N PRO A 235 22.50 -4.69 -9.84
CA PRO A 235 23.02 -4.30 -8.53
C PRO A 235 23.24 -2.80 -8.35
N GLN A 236 23.57 -2.05 -9.41
CA GLN A 236 23.75 -0.60 -9.30
C GLN A 236 22.40 0.10 -9.08
N THR A 237 21.37 -0.30 -9.82
CA THR A 237 20.01 0.19 -9.61
C THR A 237 19.48 -0.18 -8.21
N GLN A 238 19.81 -1.36 -7.69
CA GLN A 238 19.48 -1.73 -6.30
C GLN A 238 20.08 -0.74 -5.30
N VAL A 239 21.34 -0.35 -5.48
CA VAL A 239 21.99 0.66 -4.62
C VAL A 239 21.26 2.01 -4.70
N ASP A 240 20.89 2.45 -5.89
CA ASP A 240 20.16 3.71 -6.08
C ASP A 240 18.76 3.67 -5.43
N VAL A 241 18.07 2.52 -5.48
CA VAL A 241 16.79 2.30 -4.81
C VAL A 241 16.96 2.32 -3.29
N ILE A 242 18.03 1.74 -2.75
CA ILE A 242 18.34 1.76 -1.31
C ILE A 242 18.62 3.19 -0.84
N ASP A 243 19.41 3.96 -1.58
CA ASP A 243 19.68 5.36 -1.26
C ASP A 243 18.39 6.20 -1.30
N TRP A 244 17.49 5.91 -2.24
CA TRP A 244 16.18 6.52 -2.31
C TRP A 244 15.27 6.14 -1.13
N PHE A 245 15.18 4.85 -0.79
CA PHE A 245 14.42 4.39 0.37
C PHE A 245 14.93 5.02 1.66
N LYS A 246 16.25 5.13 1.83
CA LYS A 246 16.86 5.80 2.97
C LYS A 246 16.45 7.28 3.02
N ALA A 247 16.56 8.01 1.91
CA ALA A 247 16.15 9.41 1.87
C ALA A 247 14.64 9.59 2.15
N LEU A 248 13.80 8.66 1.67
CA LEU A 248 12.37 8.65 1.96
C LEU A 248 12.06 8.41 3.43
N THR A 249 12.69 7.42 4.06
CA THR A 249 12.45 7.09 5.48
C THR A 249 13.03 8.16 6.41
N ASP A 250 14.15 8.80 6.05
CA ASP A 250 14.73 9.92 6.78
C ASP A 250 13.80 11.16 6.71
N ALA A 251 13.26 11.48 5.53
CA ALA A 251 12.35 12.62 5.34
C ALA A 251 10.93 12.36 5.89
N HIS A 252 10.45 11.12 5.80
CA HIS A 252 9.10 10.72 6.17
C HIS A 252 9.12 9.42 7.01
N PRO A 253 9.48 9.48 8.31
CA PRO A 253 9.63 8.28 9.15
C PRO A 253 8.37 7.42 9.34
N ARG A 254 7.20 7.99 9.01
CA ARG A 254 5.89 7.32 9.10
C ARG A 254 5.44 6.67 7.79
N VAL A 255 6.23 6.78 6.72
CA VAL A 255 5.97 6.02 5.50
C VAL A 255 6.06 4.53 5.80
N ARG A 256 5.21 3.74 5.15
CA ARG A 256 5.32 2.28 5.17
C ARG A 256 5.66 1.82 3.77
N ILE A 257 6.81 1.17 3.63
CA ILE A 257 7.31 0.66 2.36
C ILE A 257 7.19 -0.87 2.37
N VAL A 258 6.57 -1.40 1.33
CA VAL A 258 6.56 -2.83 1.04
C VAL A 258 7.19 -3.03 -0.32
N THR A 259 8.23 -3.83 -0.37
CA THR A 259 8.89 -4.20 -1.62
C THR A 259 8.97 -5.71 -1.80
N THR A 260 9.36 -6.18 -2.96
CA THR A 260 9.52 -7.61 -3.27
C THR A 260 10.98 -7.96 -3.42
N GLY A 261 11.35 -9.22 -3.22
CA GLY A 261 12.72 -9.66 -3.42
C GLY A 261 12.86 -11.17 -3.47
N THR A 262 14.07 -11.64 -3.71
CA THR A 262 14.44 -13.03 -3.42
C THR A 262 15.27 -13.07 -2.14
N VAL A 263 15.30 -14.21 -1.45
CA VAL A 263 16.02 -14.32 -0.17
C VAL A 263 17.53 -14.04 -0.32
N ASN A 264 18.08 -14.31 -1.50
CA ASN A 264 19.48 -14.06 -1.85
C ASN A 264 19.76 -12.63 -2.35
N GLN A 265 18.74 -11.81 -2.59
CA GLN A 265 18.88 -10.46 -3.17
C GLN A 265 18.16 -9.42 -2.32
N LEU A 266 18.60 -9.27 -1.07
CA LEU A 266 18.06 -8.29 -0.10
C LEU A 266 19.04 -7.14 0.19
N ASN A 267 19.98 -6.90 -0.74
CA ASN A 267 21.11 -6.00 -0.57
C ASN A 267 20.68 -4.64 0.01
N GLY A 268 21.18 -4.29 1.19
CA GLY A 268 20.91 -3.01 1.86
C GLY A 268 19.54 -2.90 2.55
N LEU A 269 18.52 -3.67 2.15
CA LEU A 269 17.16 -3.59 2.71
C LEU A 269 17.15 -3.90 4.22
N ILE A 270 17.83 -4.97 4.63
CA ILE A 270 17.92 -5.37 6.04
C ILE A 270 18.59 -4.27 6.88
N GLY A 271 19.63 -3.61 6.33
CA GLY A 271 20.32 -2.51 6.99
C GLY A 271 19.47 -1.25 7.16
N LEU A 272 18.43 -1.08 6.33
CA LEU A 272 17.43 -0.01 6.45
C LEU A 272 16.24 -0.38 7.35
N GLY A 273 16.26 -1.55 7.98
CA GLY A 273 15.18 -2.00 8.86
C GLY A 273 13.98 -2.61 8.13
N PHE A 274 14.17 -3.13 6.91
CA PHE A 274 13.14 -3.95 6.27
C PHE A 274 13.12 -5.35 6.88
N HIS A 275 11.91 -5.85 7.13
CA HIS A 275 11.67 -7.20 7.63
C HIS A 275 11.37 -8.15 6.45
N PRO A 276 12.22 -9.16 6.20
CA PRO A 276 11.96 -10.14 5.16
C PRO A 276 10.90 -11.13 5.62
N LEU A 277 9.82 -11.24 4.84
CA LEU A 277 8.72 -12.16 5.09
C LEU A 277 8.47 -13.01 3.86
N ALA A 278 8.65 -14.32 4.00
CA ALA A 278 8.52 -15.25 2.89
C ALA A 278 7.07 -15.49 2.50
N LEU A 279 6.78 -15.47 1.21
CA LEU A 279 5.47 -15.78 0.67
C LEU A 279 5.22 -17.29 0.76
N MET A 280 4.08 -17.66 1.33
CA MET A 280 3.71 -19.05 1.55
C MET A 280 3.25 -19.70 0.24
N ALA A 281 3.86 -20.83 -0.10
CA ALA A 281 3.44 -21.66 -1.22
C ALA A 281 2.02 -22.23 -1.00
N TRP A 282 1.35 -22.62 -2.08
CA TRP A 282 0.03 -23.23 -1.97
C TRP A 282 0.11 -24.70 -1.60
N GLY A 283 -0.66 -25.08 -0.58
CA GLY A 283 -1.00 -26.49 -0.34
C GLY A 283 -2.13 -26.97 -1.25
N GLU A 284 -2.34 -28.29 -1.30
CA GLU A 284 -3.30 -28.97 -2.19
C GLU A 284 -4.73 -28.38 -2.14
N ASN A 285 -5.20 -28.00 -0.95
CA ASN A 285 -6.53 -27.40 -0.78
C ASN A 285 -6.65 -26.04 -1.49
N ARG A 286 -5.60 -25.21 -1.44
CA ARG A 286 -5.59 -23.89 -2.11
C ARG A 286 -5.51 -24.05 -3.63
N ILE A 287 -4.68 -24.97 -4.10
CA ILE A 287 -4.60 -25.31 -5.54
C ILE A 287 -5.97 -25.79 -6.05
N SER A 288 -6.62 -26.71 -5.31
CA SER A 288 -7.93 -27.23 -5.68
C SER A 288 -9.01 -26.15 -5.73
N LYS A 289 -8.98 -25.19 -4.79
CA LYS A 289 -9.88 -24.03 -4.77
C LYS A 289 -9.62 -23.08 -5.92
N PHE A 290 -8.35 -22.80 -6.22
CA PHE A 290 -7.97 -21.94 -7.34
C PHE A 290 -8.46 -22.52 -8.67
N ILE A 291 -8.19 -23.79 -8.94
CA ILE A 291 -8.65 -24.48 -10.16
C ILE A 291 -10.18 -24.39 -10.28
N GLN A 292 -10.91 -24.61 -9.18
CA GLN A 292 -12.37 -24.52 -9.19
C GLN A 292 -12.87 -23.08 -9.46
N GLN A 293 -12.27 -22.07 -8.81
CA GLN A 293 -12.62 -20.66 -9.03
C GLN A 293 -12.34 -20.24 -10.47
N TRP A 294 -11.16 -20.59 -10.97
CA TRP A 294 -10.76 -20.33 -12.36
C TRP A 294 -11.73 -20.97 -13.34
N GLY A 295 -12.04 -22.27 -13.17
CA GLY A 295 -13.00 -22.96 -14.03
C GLY A 295 -14.39 -22.32 -14.00
N THR A 296 -14.83 -21.84 -12.83
CA THR A 296 -16.11 -21.13 -12.66
C THR A 296 -16.10 -19.79 -13.41
N ALA A 297 -15.08 -18.96 -13.17
CA ALA A 297 -14.95 -17.64 -13.81
C ALA A 297 -14.84 -17.77 -15.34
N TRP A 298 -14.04 -18.73 -15.81
CA TRP A 298 -13.91 -19.04 -17.23
C TRP A 298 -15.23 -19.47 -17.88
N SER A 299 -15.99 -20.35 -17.21
CA SER A 299 -17.28 -20.82 -17.73
C SER A 299 -18.31 -19.70 -17.83
N GLN A 300 -18.30 -18.76 -16.88
CA GLN A 300 -19.19 -17.59 -16.90
C GLN A 300 -18.90 -16.72 -18.13
N VAL A 301 -17.63 -16.40 -18.38
CA VAL A 301 -17.23 -15.61 -19.56
C VAL A 301 -17.65 -16.31 -20.86
N LEU A 302 -17.40 -17.61 -20.99
CA LEU A 302 -17.80 -18.36 -22.19
C LEU A 302 -19.33 -18.38 -22.40
N SER A 303 -20.10 -18.53 -21.32
CA SER A 303 -21.57 -18.55 -21.39
C SER A 303 -22.18 -17.22 -21.82
N GLU A 304 -21.51 -16.10 -21.54
CA GLU A 304 -21.92 -14.78 -22.01
C GLU A 304 -21.58 -14.53 -23.48
N THR A 305 -20.63 -15.28 -24.04
CA THR A 305 -20.04 -14.98 -25.36
C THR A 305 -20.60 -15.84 -26.50
N ASP A 306 -21.14 -17.04 -26.25
CA ASP A 306 -21.57 -17.96 -27.32
C ASP A 306 -22.76 -18.88 -26.94
N GLU A 307 -23.98 -18.58 -27.43
CA GLU A 307 -25.15 -19.47 -27.31
C GLU A 307 -25.10 -20.69 -28.26
N SER A 308 -24.09 -20.82 -29.14
CA SER A 308 -24.18 -21.70 -30.33
C SER A 308 -22.99 -22.61 -30.63
N GLN A 309 -22.13 -22.95 -29.66
CA GLN A 309 -21.07 -23.96 -29.87
C GLN A 309 -21.32 -25.32 -29.17
N PRO A 310 -20.97 -26.45 -29.82
CA PRO A 310 -21.25 -27.79 -29.32
C PRO A 310 -20.15 -28.34 -28.38
N SER A 311 -20.60 -29.12 -27.39
CA SER A 311 -19.82 -29.90 -26.41
C SER A 311 -18.73 -29.12 -25.67
N THR A 312 -19.14 -28.27 -24.74
CA THR A 312 -18.33 -27.82 -23.62
C THR A 312 -17.69 -29.05 -22.97
N ILE A 313 -16.36 -29.17 -23.01
CA ILE A 313 -15.66 -30.16 -22.18
C ILE A 313 -16.11 -29.91 -20.75
N ASP A 314 -16.57 -30.95 -20.05
CA ASP A 314 -17.02 -30.82 -18.67
C ASP A 314 -15.91 -30.20 -17.83
N SER A 315 -16.20 -29.02 -17.25
CA SER A 315 -15.29 -28.30 -16.36
C SER A 315 -14.78 -29.20 -15.22
N ALA A 316 -15.57 -30.19 -14.79
CA ALA A 316 -15.14 -31.17 -13.80
C ALA A 316 -13.97 -32.04 -14.30
N ILE A 317 -14.00 -32.48 -15.57
CA ILE A 317 -12.94 -33.30 -16.17
C ILE A 317 -11.67 -32.49 -16.35
N LEU A 318 -11.79 -31.24 -16.82
CA LEU A 318 -10.64 -30.33 -16.95
C LEU A 318 -10.01 -30.03 -15.59
N ASN A 319 -10.83 -29.78 -14.57
CA ASN A 319 -10.36 -29.49 -13.23
C ASN A 319 -9.63 -30.71 -12.62
N GLU A 320 -10.14 -31.93 -12.82
CA GLU A 320 -9.44 -33.14 -12.38
C GLU A 320 -8.13 -33.35 -13.13
N TRP A 321 -8.09 -33.09 -14.44
CA TRP A 321 -6.83 -33.19 -15.20
C TRP A 321 -5.79 -32.16 -14.73
N LEU A 322 -6.21 -30.92 -14.47
CA LEU A 322 -5.35 -29.86 -13.93
C LEU A 322 -4.94 -30.07 -12.47
N ARG A 323 -5.56 -31.00 -11.74
CA ARG A 323 -5.14 -31.36 -10.38
C ARG A 323 -3.97 -32.33 -10.36
N LEU A 324 -3.80 -33.13 -11.40
CA LEU A 324 -2.71 -34.10 -11.49
C LEU A 324 -1.37 -33.35 -11.64
N ASP A 325 -0.38 -33.74 -10.84
CA ASP A 325 1.02 -33.26 -10.85
C ASP A 325 1.31 -31.80 -10.45
N ASN A 326 0.36 -31.06 -9.85
CA ASN A 326 0.52 -29.63 -9.53
C ASN A 326 0.81 -29.31 -8.04
N THR A 327 1.67 -30.06 -7.36
CA THR A 327 2.01 -29.81 -5.94
C THR A 327 3.00 -28.66 -5.77
N GLY A 328 2.69 -27.70 -4.88
CA GLY A 328 3.60 -26.64 -4.48
C GLY A 328 3.69 -25.45 -5.43
N LEU A 329 2.92 -25.44 -6.53
CA LEU A 329 2.87 -24.32 -7.47
C LEU A 329 2.06 -23.14 -6.90
N THR A 330 2.52 -21.94 -7.20
CA THR A 330 1.90 -20.65 -6.91
C THR A 330 1.60 -19.91 -8.23
N PRO A 331 0.68 -18.93 -8.23
CA PRO A 331 0.18 -18.30 -9.45
C PRO A 331 1.16 -17.32 -10.08
#